data_AF-A0A7K3MS85-F1
#
_entry.id   AF-A0A7K3MS85-F1
#
_cell.length_a   1.000
_cell.length_b   1.000
_cell.length_c   1.000
_cell.angle_alpha   90.00
_cell.angle_beta   90.00
_cell.angle_gamma   90.00
#
_symmetry.space_group_name_H-M   'P 1'
#
loop_
_entity.id
_entity.type
_entity.pdbx_description
1 polymer ?
#
loop_
_entity_poly.entity_id
_entity_poly.type
_entity_poly.pdbx_seq_one_letter_code
_entity_poly.pdbx_strand_id
1 'polypeptide(L)'
;MKKLYTLSFILLASVFAGNAQNLVTNPTFATGLTGWTAGPTGTYALPTSVTTDGSDDTNSVQYVATATTGFYQEIAITGGRQLVISFWYKSSGDGTDSRIWSNYKDATDAIVYQDAVVTNDPLRTNNVYLPNAATWTKQTITVTSPANATKLVLAFRAYNGGTVSFDQMSVVQTVLSVKQNTIAGLNVYPNPVTDGNLYITSNSSNAKTVVVYDILGKQVLESKTSNSAVNVSTLKGGAYIVRITEDGKTDTKKVIIQ
;
A
#
# COMPACT_ATOMS: atom_id res chain seq x y z
N MET A 1 -44.60 25.20 20.57
CA MET A 1 -44.00 24.25 19.61
C MET A 1 -42.51 24.53 19.49
N LYS A 2 -41.66 23.88 20.30
CA LYS A 2 -40.19 24.01 20.22
C LYS A 2 -39.67 22.79 19.47
N LYS A 3 -39.04 23.00 18.32
CA LYS A 3 -38.49 21.94 17.47
C LYS A 3 -37.19 21.42 18.09
N LEU A 4 -37.13 20.11 18.36
CA LEU A 4 -35.91 19.40 18.71
C LEU A 4 -35.11 19.16 17.43
N TYR A 5 -33.83 19.54 17.41
CA TYR A 5 -32.87 19.10 16.40
C TYR A 5 -31.97 18.05 17.02
N THR A 6 -32.14 16.81 16.60
CA THR A 6 -31.27 15.68 16.95
C THR A 6 -30.00 15.78 16.10
N LEU A 7 -28.87 16.15 16.69
CA LEU A 7 -27.57 15.99 16.05
C LEU A 7 -27.20 14.51 16.06
N SER A 8 -27.28 13.87 14.90
CA SER A 8 -26.71 12.53 14.69
C SER A 8 -25.24 12.69 14.30
N PHE A 9 -24.33 12.44 15.24
CA PHE A 9 -22.92 12.28 14.93
C PHE A 9 -22.71 10.92 14.25
N ILE A 10 -22.67 10.91 12.92
CA ILE A 10 -22.12 9.78 12.18
C ILE A 10 -20.60 9.89 12.29
N LEU A 11 -20.03 9.15 13.23
CA LEU A 11 -18.58 8.98 13.32
C LEU A 11 -18.18 8.06 12.15
N LEU A 12 -17.78 8.67 11.03
CA LEU A 12 -17.15 7.98 9.92
C LEU A 12 -15.84 7.37 10.45
N ALA A 13 -15.82 6.06 10.66
CA ALA A 13 -14.58 5.34 10.91
C ALA A 13 -13.75 5.39 9.63
N SER A 14 -12.90 6.41 9.49
CA SER A 14 -11.84 6.41 8.49
C SER A 14 -10.87 5.30 8.85
N VAL A 15 -11.04 4.15 8.21
CA VAL A 15 -10.00 3.13 8.14
C VAL A 15 -8.82 3.82 7.48
N PHE A 16 -7.80 4.15 8.27
CA PHE A 16 -6.53 4.61 7.74
C PHE A 16 -5.94 3.43 6.94
N ALA A 17 -6.21 3.41 5.63
CA ALA A 17 -5.38 2.66 4.71
C ALA A 17 -3.97 3.23 4.86
N GLY A 18 -3.03 2.42 5.37
CA GLY A 18 -1.63 2.83 5.41
C GLY A 18 -1.22 3.27 4.01
N ASN A 19 -0.49 4.39 3.92
CA ASN A 19 -0.04 4.96 2.64
C ASN A 19 0.70 3.88 1.84
N ALA A 20 0.03 3.30 0.85
CA ALA A 20 0.62 2.25 0.05
C ALA A 20 1.53 2.92 -1.00
N GLN A 21 2.84 2.82 -0.79
CA GLN A 21 3.86 3.43 -1.64
C GLN A 21 3.97 2.68 -2.98
N ASN A 22 4.26 3.40 -4.06
CA ASN A 22 4.65 2.78 -5.34
C ASN A 22 6.00 2.09 -5.18
N LEU A 23 6.05 0.80 -5.47
CA LEU A 23 7.24 -0.05 -5.33
C LEU A 23 8.19 0.01 -6.54
N VAL A 24 7.77 0.62 -7.64
CA VAL A 24 8.59 0.74 -8.85
C VAL A 24 9.69 1.78 -8.65
N THR A 25 10.92 1.42 -8.99
CA THR A 25 12.05 2.36 -9.05
C THR A 25 12.03 3.12 -10.36
N ASN A 26 12.20 4.45 -10.30
CA ASN A 26 12.20 5.36 -11.45
C ASN A 26 10.94 5.18 -12.35
N PRO A 27 9.73 5.36 -11.77
CA PRO A 27 8.47 5.03 -12.45
C PRO A 27 8.09 5.98 -13.59
N THR A 28 8.60 7.22 -13.59
CA THR A 28 8.36 8.25 -14.62
C THR A 28 9.53 8.39 -15.60
N PHE A 29 10.57 7.55 -15.47
CA PHE A 29 11.78 7.64 -16.28
C PHE A 29 12.54 8.97 -16.22
N ALA A 30 12.28 9.82 -15.22
CA ALA A 30 12.99 11.09 -15.03
C ALA A 30 14.53 10.92 -14.89
N THR A 31 14.99 9.72 -14.53
CA THR A 31 16.42 9.36 -14.48
C THR A 31 16.82 8.35 -15.55
N GLY A 32 16.17 8.43 -16.72
CA GLY A 32 16.39 7.52 -17.84
C GLY A 32 15.89 6.10 -17.52
N LEU A 33 16.75 5.09 -17.71
CA LEU A 33 16.40 3.67 -17.56
C LEU A 33 16.94 3.05 -16.26
N THR A 34 17.32 3.89 -15.30
CA THR A 34 17.86 3.44 -14.01
C THR A 34 16.90 2.45 -13.34
N GLY A 35 17.41 1.28 -12.95
CA GLY A 35 16.62 0.21 -12.31
C GLY A 35 15.84 -0.70 -13.28
N TRP A 36 15.95 -0.49 -14.59
CA TRP A 36 15.33 -1.35 -15.61
C TRP A 36 16.37 -2.19 -16.33
N THR A 37 16.00 -3.42 -16.70
CA THR A 37 16.87 -4.40 -17.36
C THR A 37 16.22 -4.86 -18.66
N ALA A 38 17.00 -5.02 -19.73
CA ALA A 38 16.52 -5.66 -20.95
C ALA A 38 16.34 -7.17 -20.72
N GLY A 39 15.27 -7.76 -21.26
CA GLY A 39 15.10 -9.20 -21.16
C GLY A 39 13.67 -9.69 -21.37
N PRO A 40 13.47 -11.02 -21.30
CA PRO A 40 14.30 -11.95 -20.53
C PRO A 40 15.46 -12.63 -21.29
N THR A 41 15.58 -12.48 -22.62
CA THR A 41 16.67 -13.09 -23.39
C THR A 41 17.74 -12.07 -23.76
N GLY A 42 18.96 -12.53 -24.02
CA GLY A 42 20.09 -11.67 -24.39
C GLY A 42 19.94 -10.93 -25.73
N THR A 43 18.89 -11.22 -26.50
CA THR A 43 18.56 -10.52 -27.75
C THR A 43 17.68 -9.29 -27.53
N TYR A 44 17.15 -9.09 -26.32
CA TYR A 44 16.29 -7.96 -26.00
C TYR A 44 17.15 -6.73 -25.69
N ALA A 45 16.65 -5.56 -26.05
CA ALA A 45 17.26 -4.27 -25.76
C ALA A 45 16.34 -3.44 -24.87
N LEU A 46 16.91 -2.52 -24.09
CA LEU A 46 16.14 -1.50 -23.38
C LEU A 46 15.48 -0.54 -24.39
N PRO A 47 14.35 0.11 -24.02
CA PRO A 47 13.77 1.15 -24.84
C PRO A 47 14.65 2.41 -24.81
N THR A 48 14.41 3.34 -25.72
CA THR A 48 15.09 4.64 -25.73
C THR A 48 14.33 5.62 -24.82
N SER A 49 15.05 6.41 -24.03
CA SER A 49 14.44 7.52 -23.29
C SER A 49 13.93 8.61 -24.23
N VAL A 50 12.75 9.14 -23.94
CA VAL A 50 12.14 10.29 -24.61
C VAL A 50 12.00 11.40 -23.57
N THR A 51 12.38 12.63 -23.88
CA THR A 51 12.38 13.76 -22.93
C THR A 51 11.52 14.93 -23.38
N THR A 52 10.60 14.68 -24.31
CA THR A 52 9.70 15.70 -24.89
C THR A 52 8.23 15.28 -24.87
N ASP A 53 7.92 14.11 -24.31
CA ASP A 53 6.63 13.44 -24.46
C ASP A 53 6.46 12.41 -23.34
N GLY A 54 6.05 12.88 -22.16
CA GLY A 54 5.64 12.08 -21.02
C GLY A 54 4.13 12.18 -20.79
N SER A 55 3.60 11.30 -19.96
CA SER A 55 2.18 11.29 -19.60
C SER A 55 1.83 12.23 -18.44
N ASP A 56 2.80 12.49 -17.55
CA ASP A 56 2.70 13.42 -16.42
C ASP A 56 3.77 14.53 -16.46
N ASP A 57 4.96 14.22 -16.97
CA ASP A 57 6.04 15.16 -17.23
C ASP A 57 6.49 15.09 -18.70
N THR A 58 7.77 15.39 -18.99
CA THR A 58 8.32 15.31 -20.34
C THR A 58 8.99 13.98 -20.66
N ASN A 59 9.20 13.12 -19.66
CA ASN A 59 9.98 11.90 -19.77
C ASN A 59 9.08 10.69 -20.05
N SER A 60 9.55 9.80 -20.90
CA SER A 60 9.00 8.47 -21.07
C SER A 60 10.05 7.56 -21.71
N VAL A 61 9.65 6.35 -22.07
CA VAL A 61 10.48 5.46 -22.87
C VAL A 61 9.73 4.96 -24.10
N GLN A 62 10.46 4.69 -25.18
CA GLN A 62 9.88 4.24 -26.44
C GLN A 62 10.69 3.11 -27.09
N TYR A 63 9.98 2.16 -27.67
CA TYR A 63 10.48 1.28 -28.72
C TYR A 63 9.97 1.73 -30.08
N VAL A 64 10.87 1.76 -31.06
CA VAL A 64 10.54 1.53 -32.47
C VAL A 64 11.05 0.12 -32.76
N ALA A 65 10.19 -0.87 -32.59
CA ALA A 65 10.60 -2.27 -32.51
C ALA A 65 10.78 -2.88 -33.90
N THR A 66 11.96 -3.47 -34.13
CA THR A 66 12.31 -4.23 -35.37
C THR A 66 12.38 -5.74 -35.13
N ALA A 67 12.15 -6.17 -33.89
CA ALA A 67 12.09 -7.54 -33.43
C ALA A 67 11.29 -7.59 -32.12
N THR A 68 11.00 -8.80 -31.63
CA THR A 68 10.46 -8.93 -30.27
C THR A 68 11.51 -8.47 -29.26
N THR A 69 11.15 -7.52 -28.41
CA THR A 69 12.00 -6.96 -27.37
C THR A 69 11.19 -6.63 -26.12
N GLY A 70 11.84 -6.12 -25.09
CA GLY A 70 11.22 -5.87 -23.81
C GLY A 70 12.21 -5.59 -22.69
N PHE A 71 11.65 -5.08 -21.61
CA PHE A 71 12.38 -4.67 -20.44
C PHE A 71 11.56 -4.96 -19.19
N TYR A 72 12.24 -5.10 -18.07
CA TYR A 72 11.61 -5.46 -16.81
C TYR A 72 12.33 -4.87 -15.60
N GLN A 73 11.64 -4.92 -14.47
CA GLN A 73 12.19 -4.66 -13.14
C GLN A 73 11.74 -5.78 -12.20
N GLU A 74 12.65 -6.26 -11.36
CA GLU A 74 12.29 -7.15 -10.25
C GLU A 74 11.96 -6.32 -9.02
N ILE A 75 10.76 -6.52 -8.49
CA ILE A 75 10.21 -5.75 -7.37
C ILE A 75 9.95 -6.72 -6.24
N ALA A 76 10.57 -6.49 -5.09
CA ALA A 76 10.30 -7.29 -3.89
C ALA A 76 8.84 -7.10 -3.46
N ILE A 77 8.14 -8.21 -3.19
CA ILE A 77 6.75 -8.22 -2.72
C ILE A 77 6.58 -9.24 -1.59
N THR A 78 5.49 -9.12 -0.84
CA THR A 78 5.01 -10.23 -0.02
C THR A 78 3.94 -11.02 -0.78
N GLY A 79 4.13 -12.33 -0.94
CA GLY A 79 3.15 -13.23 -1.56
C GLY A 79 1.79 -13.25 -0.84
N GLY A 80 0.73 -13.60 -1.57
CA GLY A 80 -0.63 -13.71 -1.03
C GLY A 80 -1.30 -12.36 -0.75
N ARG A 81 -0.79 -11.26 -1.29
CA ARG A 81 -1.38 -9.91 -1.11
C ARG A 81 -1.89 -9.36 -2.42
N GLN A 82 -2.88 -8.47 -2.33
CA GLN A 82 -3.37 -7.78 -3.51
C GLN A 82 -2.34 -6.76 -3.99
N LEU A 83 -2.08 -6.77 -5.29
CA LEU A 83 -1.28 -5.82 -6.04
C LEU A 83 -2.20 -5.03 -6.99
N VAL A 84 -2.03 -3.72 -7.01
CA VAL A 84 -2.59 -2.83 -8.03
C VAL A 84 -1.43 -2.38 -8.90
N ILE A 85 -1.40 -2.88 -10.13
CA ILE A 85 -0.38 -2.58 -11.12
C ILE A 85 -0.98 -1.62 -12.13
N SER A 86 -0.30 -0.52 -12.44
CA SER A 86 -0.72 0.37 -13.52
C SER A 86 0.45 0.97 -14.26
N PHE A 87 0.21 1.40 -15.49
CA PHE A 87 1.17 2.07 -16.35
C PHE A 87 0.40 2.83 -17.42
N TRP A 88 1.02 3.86 -17.97
CA TRP A 88 0.53 4.57 -19.14
C TRP A 88 1.27 4.09 -20.38
N TYR A 89 0.55 4.02 -21.49
CA TYR A 89 1.14 3.58 -22.75
C TYR A 89 0.55 4.31 -23.95
N LYS A 90 1.33 4.32 -25.03
CA LYS A 90 0.90 4.55 -26.41
C LYS A 90 1.37 3.38 -27.25
N SER A 91 0.57 2.97 -28.21
CA SER A 91 0.90 1.83 -29.08
C SER A 91 0.36 2.09 -30.48
N SER A 92 1.20 1.93 -31.49
CA SER A 92 0.82 1.99 -32.89
C SER A 92 1.50 0.88 -33.68
N GLY A 93 0.84 0.46 -34.76
CA GLY A 93 1.25 -0.66 -35.60
C GLY A 93 0.02 -1.46 -36.05
N ASP A 94 0.15 -2.79 -36.14
CA ASP A 94 -0.89 -3.68 -36.65
C ASP A 94 -1.89 -4.17 -35.59
N GLY A 95 -1.75 -3.73 -34.34
CA GLY A 95 -2.57 -4.16 -33.21
C GLY A 95 -2.02 -5.37 -32.48
N THR A 96 -0.82 -5.84 -32.84
CA THR A 96 -0.08 -6.92 -32.16
C THR A 96 1.22 -6.44 -31.51
N ASP A 97 1.30 -5.14 -31.25
CA ASP A 97 2.58 -4.44 -31.06
C ASP A 97 3.10 -4.44 -29.62
N SER A 98 2.23 -4.58 -28.62
CA SER A 98 2.65 -4.46 -27.21
C SER A 98 1.85 -5.31 -26.24
N ARG A 99 2.51 -5.70 -25.13
CA ARG A 99 1.92 -6.48 -24.03
C ARG A 99 2.59 -6.16 -22.70
N ILE A 100 1.84 -6.38 -21.61
CA ILE A 100 2.47 -6.77 -20.34
C ILE A 100 2.77 -8.27 -20.39
N TRP A 101 3.96 -8.67 -19.92
CA TRP A 101 4.39 -10.07 -19.89
C TRP A 101 5.08 -10.41 -18.58
N SER A 102 4.43 -10.03 -17.49
CA SER A 102 4.94 -10.14 -16.13
C SER A 102 4.71 -11.54 -15.54
N ASN A 103 5.51 -11.87 -14.54
CA ASN A 103 5.41 -13.10 -13.75
C ASN A 103 5.94 -12.84 -12.34
N TYR A 104 5.93 -13.86 -11.50
CA TYR A 104 6.54 -13.82 -10.18
C TYR A 104 7.79 -14.68 -10.13
N LYS A 105 8.57 -14.49 -9.06
CA LYS A 105 9.58 -15.43 -8.60
C LYS A 105 9.32 -15.81 -7.14
N ASP A 106 9.63 -17.05 -6.78
CA ASP A 106 9.63 -17.51 -5.40
C ASP A 106 10.99 -17.26 -4.70
N ALA A 107 11.15 -17.75 -3.48
CA ALA A 107 12.38 -17.60 -2.70
C ALA A 107 13.63 -18.24 -3.33
N THR A 108 13.45 -19.14 -4.30
CA THR A 108 14.53 -19.82 -5.05
C THR A 108 14.76 -19.20 -6.43
N ASP A 109 14.13 -18.05 -6.70
CA ASP A 109 14.07 -17.39 -8.01
C ASP A 109 13.37 -18.22 -9.12
N ALA A 110 12.64 -19.27 -8.76
CA ALA A 110 11.84 -20.04 -9.71
C ALA A 110 10.62 -19.24 -10.17
N ILE A 111 10.29 -19.33 -11.46
CA ILE A 111 9.15 -18.61 -12.05
C ILE A 111 7.83 -19.15 -11.50
N VAL A 112 6.97 -18.25 -11.06
CA VAL A 112 5.58 -18.53 -10.66
C VAL A 112 4.64 -17.66 -11.49
N TYR A 113 3.60 -18.24 -12.06
CA TYR A 113 2.61 -17.50 -12.85
C TYR A 113 1.40 -17.09 -12.00
N GLN A 114 0.71 -16.04 -12.42
CA GLN A 114 -0.54 -15.62 -11.77
C GLN A 114 -1.65 -16.64 -12.01
N ASP A 115 -1.69 -17.21 -13.21
CA ASP A 115 -2.56 -18.31 -13.60
C ASP A 115 -1.76 -19.33 -14.42
N ALA A 116 -2.06 -20.62 -14.31
CA ALA A 116 -1.39 -21.65 -15.10
C ALA A 116 -1.70 -21.52 -16.60
N VAL A 117 -2.90 -21.05 -16.95
CA VAL A 117 -3.35 -20.89 -18.33
C VAL A 117 -3.12 -19.44 -18.78
N VAL A 118 -2.30 -19.26 -19.82
CA VAL A 118 -1.89 -17.92 -20.29
C VAL A 118 -3.05 -17.02 -20.72
N THR A 119 -4.14 -17.58 -21.24
CA THR A 119 -5.34 -16.82 -21.62
C THR A 119 -6.13 -16.29 -20.43
N ASN A 120 -5.91 -16.85 -19.24
CA ASN A 120 -6.56 -16.41 -18.00
C ASN A 120 -5.67 -15.49 -17.18
N ASP A 121 -4.38 -15.37 -17.56
CA ASP A 121 -3.39 -14.63 -16.80
C ASP A 121 -3.37 -13.13 -17.19
N PRO A 122 -3.88 -12.22 -16.35
CA PRO A 122 -3.91 -10.79 -16.66
C PRO A 122 -2.51 -10.15 -16.67
N LEU A 123 -1.50 -10.75 -16.02
CA LEU A 123 -0.11 -10.28 -16.08
C LEU A 123 0.58 -10.62 -17.39
N ARG A 124 -0.03 -11.49 -18.19
CA ARG A 124 0.35 -11.80 -19.58
C ARG A 124 -0.69 -11.30 -20.57
N THR A 125 -1.42 -10.25 -20.19
CA THR A 125 -2.48 -9.60 -20.97
C THR A 125 -3.54 -10.60 -21.46
N ASN A 126 -3.83 -11.67 -20.70
CA ASN A 126 -4.75 -12.73 -21.11
C ASN A 126 -4.41 -13.33 -22.49
N ASN A 127 -3.12 -13.34 -22.84
CA ASN A 127 -2.59 -13.72 -24.15
C ASN A 127 -3.09 -12.88 -25.35
N VAL A 128 -3.67 -11.72 -25.11
CA VAL A 128 -3.99 -10.72 -26.14
C VAL A 128 -2.95 -9.59 -26.14
N TYR A 129 -3.17 -8.58 -26.98
CA TYR A 129 -2.31 -7.40 -27.09
C TYR A 129 -2.99 -6.18 -26.49
N LEU A 130 -2.19 -5.19 -26.09
CA LEU A 130 -2.74 -3.89 -25.73
C LEU A 130 -3.34 -3.26 -27.00
N PRO A 131 -4.54 -2.65 -26.91
CA PRO A 131 -5.12 -1.93 -28.05
C PRO A 131 -4.22 -0.78 -28.49
N ASN A 132 -4.19 -0.49 -29.80
CA ASN A 132 -3.55 0.71 -30.29
C ASN A 132 -4.13 1.96 -29.62
N ALA A 133 -3.23 2.86 -29.24
CA ALA A 133 -3.53 4.06 -28.47
C ALA A 133 -2.65 5.21 -28.96
N ALA A 134 -3.27 6.18 -29.66
CA ALA A 134 -2.58 7.36 -30.18
C ALA A 134 -2.26 8.39 -29.08
N THR A 135 -3.02 8.37 -27.98
CA THR A 135 -2.82 9.21 -26.80
C THR A 135 -2.47 8.34 -25.60
N TRP A 136 -1.77 8.92 -24.62
CA TRP A 136 -1.45 8.24 -23.37
C TRP A 136 -2.72 7.63 -22.76
N THR A 137 -2.71 6.31 -22.62
CA THR A 137 -3.82 5.51 -22.11
C THR A 137 -3.33 4.74 -20.91
N LYS A 138 -4.09 4.77 -19.81
CA LYS A 138 -3.74 4.06 -18.58
C LYS A 138 -4.27 2.63 -18.62
N GLN A 139 -3.38 1.66 -18.40
CA GLN A 139 -3.75 0.28 -18.10
C GLN A 139 -3.66 0.05 -16.59
N THR A 140 -4.65 -0.65 -16.03
CA THR A 140 -4.66 -1.05 -14.61
C THR A 140 -5.04 -2.51 -14.48
N ILE A 141 -4.26 -3.24 -13.68
CA ILE A 141 -4.44 -4.67 -13.39
C ILE A 141 -4.45 -4.84 -11.87
N THR A 142 -5.47 -5.51 -11.35
CA THR A 142 -5.57 -5.86 -9.93
C THR A 142 -5.55 -7.37 -9.78
N VAL A 143 -4.58 -7.88 -9.03
CA VAL A 143 -4.38 -9.32 -8.81
C VAL A 143 -4.04 -9.59 -7.34
N THR A 144 -4.25 -10.82 -6.89
CA THR A 144 -3.65 -11.31 -5.64
C THR A 144 -2.49 -12.21 -5.99
N SER A 145 -1.28 -11.85 -5.54
CA SER A 145 -0.08 -12.61 -5.85
C SER A 145 -0.13 -14.03 -5.26
N PRO A 146 0.51 -15.03 -5.89
CA PRO A 146 0.68 -16.36 -5.31
C PRO A 146 1.32 -16.29 -3.91
N ALA A 147 0.91 -17.17 -3.00
CA ALA A 147 1.34 -17.14 -1.60
C ALA A 147 2.86 -17.30 -1.42
N ASN A 148 3.51 -18.05 -2.31
CA ASN A 148 4.96 -18.30 -2.29
C ASN A 148 5.79 -17.27 -3.07
N ALA A 149 5.16 -16.28 -3.72
CA ALA A 149 5.88 -15.26 -4.47
C ALA A 149 6.63 -14.30 -3.54
N THR A 150 7.89 -14.00 -3.88
CA THR A 150 8.76 -13.05 -3.15
C THR A 150 9.14 -11.85 -4.01
N LYS A 151 9.05 -11.98 -5.33
CA LYS A 151 9.27 -10.88 -6.29
C LYS A 151 8.21 -10.88 -7.38
N LEU A 152 7.80 -9.69 -7.80
CA LEU A 152 7.14 -9.46 -9.08
C LEU A 152 8.21 -9.11 -10.11
N VAL A 153 8.23 -9.82 -11.23
CA VAL A 153 8.96 -9.43 -12.44
C VAL A 153 7.98 -8.59 -13.27
N LEU A 154 8.04 -7.27 -13.11
CA LEU A 154 7.21 -6.34 -13.87
C LEU A 154 7.85 -6.14 -15.24
N ALA A 155 7.29 -6.77 -16.27
CA ALA A 155 7.86 -6.84 -17.61
C ALA A 155 6.89 -6.37 -18.69
N PHE A 156 7.44 -5.63 -19.66
CA PHE A 156 6.75 -5.07 -20.80
C PHE A 156 7.42 -5.51 -22.10
N ARG A 157 6.62 -5.75 -23.14
CA ARG A 157 7.10 -6.19 -24.44
C ARG A 157 6.63 -5.26 -25.55
N ALA A 158 7.51 -5.12 -26.55
CA ALA A 158 7.19 -4.56 -27.86
C ALA A 158 7.54 -5.59 -28.94
N TYR A 159 6.74 -5.65 -29.99
CA TYR A 159 6.88 -6.60 -31.10
C TYR A 159 7.27 -5.90 -32.39
N ASN A 160 7.82 -6.67 -33.33
CA ASN A 160 8.31 -6.16 -34.60
C ASN A 160 7.23 -5.36 -35.36
N GLY A 161 7.59 -4.18 -35.85
CA GLY A 161 6.69 -3.27 -36.57
C GLY A 161 5.96 -2.27 -35.67
N GLY A 162 5.99 -2.47 -34.36
CA GLY A 162 5.32 -1.61 -33.39
C GLY A 162 6.14 -0.39 -32.97
N THR A 163 5.47 0.76 -32.80
CA THR A 163 6.00 1.88 -32.03
C THR A 163 5.23 1.98 -30.71
N VAL A 164 5.95 1.77 -29.61
CA VAL A 164 5.33 1.59 -28.29
C VAL A 164 6.04 2.46 -27.27
N SER A 165 5.28 3.33 -26.60
CA SER A 165 5.78 4.15 -25.50
C SER A 165 5.16 3.71 -24.19
N PHE A 166 5.93 3.79 -23.10
CA PHE A 166 5.46 3.50 -21.76
C PHE A 166 5.91 4.59 -20.78
N ASP A 167 5.10 4.83 -19.75
CA ASP A 167 5.37 5.81 -18.71
C ASP A 167 4.57 5.52 -17.42
N GLN A 168 4.95 6.18 -16.32
CA GLN A 168 4.21 6.20 -15.05
C GLN A 168 3.87 4.81 -14.51
N MET A 169 4.89 3.96 -14.38
CA MET A 169 4.76 2.60 -13.88
C MET A 169 4.45 2.62 -12.39
N SER A 170 3.51 1.79 -11.97
CA SER A 170 3.12 1.71 -10.59
C SER A 170 2.80 0.29 -10.18
N VAL A 171 3.35 -0.11 -9.04
CA VAL A 171 3.00 -1.34 -8.33
C VAL A 171 2.74 -0.95 -6.89
N VAL A 172 1.48 -0.97 -6.51
CA VAL A 172 1.05 -0.70 -5.14
C VAL A 172 0.60 -2.00 -4.53
N GLN A 173 1.26 -2.41 -3.45
CA GLN A 173 0.88 -3.59 -2.69
C GLN A 173 0.05 -3.19 -1.49
N THR A 174 -1.11 -3.83 -1.35
CA THR A 174 -1.88 -3.73 -0.11
C THR A 174 -1.05 -4.32 1.02
N VAL A 175 -0.75 -3.49 2.02
CA VAL A 175 -0.27 -4.00 3.31
C VAL A 175 -1.48 -4.57 4.03
N LEU A 176 -1.30 -5.71 4.71
CA LEU A 176 -2.29 -6.11 5.71
C LEU A 176 -2.36 -4.95 6.70
N SER A 177 -3.53 -4.32 6.81
CA SER A 177 -3.81 -3.50 7.98
C SER A 177 -3.59 -4.40 9.18
N VAL A 178 -2.74 -4.00 10.13
CA VAL A 178 -2.79 -4.61 11.46
C VAL A 178 -4.23 -4.44 11.88
N LYS A 179 -4.97 -5.53 12.03
CA LYS A 179 -6.30 -5.47 12.64
C LYS A 179 -6.03 -4.87 14.01
N GLN A 180 -6.25 -3.56 14.14
CA GLN A 180 -6.01 -2.84 15.37
C GLN A 180 -6.85 -3.60 16.39
N ASN A 181 -6.21 -4.32 17.32
CA ASN A 181 -6.90 -5.15 18.27
C ASN A 181 -7.47 -4.21 19.32
N THR A 182 -8.47 -3.41 18.90
CA THR A 182 -9.01 -2.30 19.65
C THR A 182 -9.93 -2.82 20.72
N ILE A 183 -9.86 -2.17 21.86
CA ILE A 183 -10.83 -2.33 22.92
C ILE A 183 -12.10 -1.60 22.45
N ALA A 184 -13.17 -2.36 22.18
CA ALA A 184 -14.40 -1.81 21.61
C ALA A 184 -15.04 -0.80 22.58
N GLY A 185 -15.34 0.41 22.09
CA GLY A 185 -15.91 1.48 22.89
C GLY A 185 -14.95 2.09 23.93
N LEU A 186 -13.63 1.84 23.81
CA LEU A 186 -12.67 2.41 24.74
C LEU A 186 -12.73 3.95 24.73
N ASN A 187 -12.97 4.53 25.90
CA ASN A 187 -12.94 5.96 26.13
C ASN A 187 -12.06 6.27 27.35
N VAL A 188 -11.30 7.35 27.27
CA VAL A 188 -10.35 7.79 28.31
C VAL A 188 -10.56 9.28 28.54
N TYR A 189 -11.08 9.65 29.71
CA TYR A 189 -11.50 11.02 30.01
C TYR A 189 -11.43 11.32 31.52
N PRO A 190 -11.38 12.59 31.93
CA PRO A 190 -11.15 13.76 31.08
C PRO A 190 -9.71 13.81 30.55
N ASN A 191 -9.48 14.60 29.51
CA ASN A 191 -8.15 14.95 29.04
C ASN A 191 -8.20 16.42 28.60
N PRO A 192 -7.60 17.37 29.33
CA PRO A 192 -6.72 17.17 30.51
C PRO A 192 -7.42 16.65 31.78
N VAL A 193 -6.66 16.00 32.67
CA VAL A 193 -7.10 15.57 34.01
C VAL A 193 -6.76 16.64 35.04
N THR A 194 -7.77 17.21 35.70
CA THR A 194 -7.60 18.26 36.73
C THR A 194 -7.81 17.73 38.15
N ASP A 195 -8.71 16.76 38.32
CA ASP A 195 -9.18 16.33 39.65
C ASP A 195 -8.51 15.03 40.13
N GLY A 196 -7.38 14.67 39.51
CA GLY A 196 -6.62 13.46 39.84
C GLY A 196 -7.32 12.13 39.53
N ASN A 197 -8.46 12.14 38.84
CA ASN A 197 -9.22 10.94 38.49
C ASN A 197 -9.33 10.81 36.95
N LEU A 198 -8.76 9.73 36.41
CA LEU A 198 -8.84 9.36 35.00
C LEU A 198 -9.82 8.20 34.82
N TYR A 199 -10.92 8.42 34.10
CA TYR A 199 -11.91 7.39 33.79
C TYR A 199 -11.54 6.66 32.51
N ILE A 200 -11.56 5.33 32.57
CA ILE A 200 -11.26 4.45 31.45
C ILE A 200 -12.43 3.49 31.31
N THR A 201 -13.24 3.68 30.28
CA THR A 201 -14.44 2.88 30.03
C THR A 201 -14.33 2.13 28.70
N SER A 202 -14.98 0.98 28.57
CA SER A 202 -15.19 0.28 27.29
C SER A 202 -16.59 -0.33 27.26
N ASN A 203 -16.98 -0.94 26.14
CA ASN A 203 -18.23 -1.67 26.04
C ASN A 203 -18.28 -2.90 26.97
N SER A 204 -17.12 -3.40 27.42
CA SER A 204 -17.01 -4.50 28.38
C SER A 204 -16.82 -3.97 29.80
N SER A 205 -17.34 -4.69 30.79
CA SER A 205 -17.07 -4.47 32.21
C SER A 205 -15.88 -5.26 32.73
N ASN A 206 -15.15 -5.97 31.85
CA ASN A 206 -13.97 -6.73 32.22
C ASN A 206 -12.87 -5.83 32.83
N ALA A 207 -12.03 -6.45 33.64
CA ALA A 207 -10.91 -5.78 34.28
C ALA A 207 -9.89 -5.33 33.23
N LYS A 208 -9.54 -4.05 33.28
CA LYS A 208 -8.54 -3.41 32.43
C LYS A 208 -7.28 -3.20 33.25
N THR A 209 -6.14 -3.62 32.73
CA THR A 209 -4.83 -3.25 33.29
C THR A 209 -4.41 -1.92 32.66
N VAL A 210 -4.11 -0.94 33.51
CA VAL A 210 -3.77 0.42 33.10
C VAL A 210 -2.36 0.71 33.58
N VAL A 211 -1.45 0.95 32.63
CA VAL A 211 -0.06 1.31 32.91
C VAL A 211 0.21 2.70 32.35
N VAL A 212 0.68 3.61 33.19
CA VAL A 212 1.01 4.98 32.81
C VAL A 212 2.52 5.12 32.73
N TYR A 213 2.99 5.65 31.61
CA TYR A 213 4.38 5.96 31.33
C TYR A 213 4.58 7.47 31.20
N ASP A 214 5.73 7.97 31.64
CA ASP A 214 6.17 9.31 31.27
C ASP A 214 6.60 9.38 29.79
N ILE A 215 6.93 10.58 29.31
CA ILE A 215 7.36 10.78 27.91
C ILE A 215 8.67 10.08 27.54
N LEU A 216 9.46 9.66 28.54
CA LEU A 216 10.72 8.92 28.35
C LEU A 216 10.49 7.41 28.37
N GLY A 217 9.24 6.95 28.57
CA GLY A 217 8.88 5.54 28.61
C GLY A 217 9.08 4.87 29.97
N LYS A 218 9.34 5.62 31.04
CA LYS A 218 9.42 5.07 32.40
C LYS A 218 8.00 4.83 32.93
N GLN A 219 7.73 3.62 33.42
CA GLN A 219 6.48 3.31 34.11
C GLN A 219 6.41 4.09 35.43
N VAL A 220 5.36 4.89 35.60
CA VAL A 220 5.14 5.74 36.78
C VAL A 220 3.92 5.34 37.60
N LEU A 221 2.97 4.60 37.00
CA LEU A 221 1.79 4.08 37.68
C LEU A 221 1.30 2.81 37.01
N GLU A 222 0.79 1.88 37.81
CA GLU A 222 0.06 0.69 37.35
C GLU A 222 -1.18 0.52 38.21
N SER A 223 -2.31 0.25 37.57
CA SER A 223 -3.60 0.08 38.23
C SER A 223 -4.48 -0.91 37.46
N LYS A 224 -5.55 -1.37 38.12
CA LYS A 224 -6.61 -2.17 37.48
C LYS A 224 -7.94 -1.48 37.71
N THR A 225 -8.76 -1.43 36.67
CA THR A 225 -10.09 -0.80 36.72
C THR A 225 -11.10 -1.56 35.88
N SER A 226 -12.37 -1.53 36.28
CA SER A 226 -13.51 -2.03 35.50
C SER A 226 -14.47 -0.87 35.27
N ASN A 227 -14.27 -0.12 34.18
CA ASN A 227 -15.07 1.06 33.81
C ASN A 227 -15.18 2.11 34.94
N SER A 228 -14.11 2.27 35.73
CA SER A 228 -14.06 3.14 36.91
C SER A 228 -12.85 4.08 36.84
N ALA A 229 -12.79 5.04 37.77
CA ALA A 229 -11.68 5.98 37.88
C ALA A 229 -10.37 5.26 38.26
N VAL A 230 -9.27 5.70 37.65
CA VAL A 230 -7.90 5.45 38.07
C VAL A 230 -7.39 6.73 38.71
N ASN A 231 -7.00 6.64 39.98
CA ASN A 231 -6.39 7.76 40.68
C ASN A 231 -4.99 8.02 40.12
N VAL A 232 -4.77 9.24 39.64
CA VAL A 232 -3.51 9.74 39.10
C VAL A 232 -3.03 10.99 39.84
N SER A 233 -3.59 11.29 41.02
CA SER A 233 -3.32 12.53 41.76
C SER A 233 -1.88 12.64 42.28
N THR A 234 -1.15 11.52 42.33
CA THR A 234 0.27 11.49 42.72
C THR A 234 1.21 11.86 41.58
N LEU A 235 0.72 11.91 40.33
CA LEU A 235 1.51 12.25 39.16
C LEU A 235 1.61 13.78 39.02
N LYS A 236 2.80 14.28 38.66
CA LYS A 236 3.00 15.71 38.40
C LYS A 236 2.30 16.12 37.10
N GLY A 237 1.92 17.39 36.98
CA GLY A 237 1.38 17.94 35.74
C GLY A 237 2.33 17.72 34.55
N GLY A 238 1.80 17.24 33.42
CA GLY A 238 2.57 16.86 32.25
C GLY A 238 1.84 15.93 31.28
N ALA A 239 2.51 15.56 30.19
CA ALA A 239 2.01 14.58 29.22
C ALA A 239 2.46 13.17 29.59
N TYR A 240 1.55 12.21 29.44
CA TYR A 240 1.78 10.80 29.75
C TYR A 240 1.24 9.90 28.65
N ILE A 241 1.77 8.69 28.59
CA ILE A 241 1.30 7.62 27.72
C ILE A 241 0.62 6.56 28.60
N VAL A 242 -0.68 6.39 28.41
CA VAL A 242 -1.50 5.42 29.15
C VAL A 242 -1.73 4.21 28.26
N ARG A 243 -1.20 3.06 28.66
CA ARG A 243 -1.43 1.76 28.01
C ARG A 243 -2.54 1.02 28.76
N ILE A 244 -3.59 0.64 28.04
CA ILE A 244 -4.76 -0.06 28.57
C ILE A 244 -4.83 -1.43 27.92
N THR A 245 -4.92 -2.48 28.74
CA THR A 245 -5.09 -3.86 28.27
C THR A 245 -6.38 -4.45 28.83
N GLU A 246 -7.27 -4.94 27.95
CA GLU A 246 -8.53 -5.63 28.26
C GLU A 246 -8.64 -6.89 27.39
N ASP A 247 -8.84 -8.06 27.99
CA ASP A 247 -9.00 -9.35 27.27
C ASP A 247 -7.89 -9.63 26.23
N GLY A 248 -6.65 -9.31 26.58
CA GLY A 248 -5.48 -9.48 25.68
C GLY A 248 -5.39 -8.44 24.55
N LYS A 249 -6.34 -7.51 24.46
CA LYS A 249 -6.31 -6.36 23.55
C LYS A 249 -5.64 -5.19 24.23
N THR A 250 -4.79 -4.46 23.51
CA THR A 250 -4.07 -3.32 24.08
C THR A 250 -4.27 -2.08 23.21
N ASP A 251 -4.63 -0.96 23.83
CA ASP A 251 -4.65 0.36 23.21
C ASP A 251 -3.85 1.34 24.06
N THR A 252 -3.35 2.40 23.44
CA THR A 252 -2.48 3.40 24.09
C THR A 252 -3.01 4.79 23.80
N LYS A 253 -3.20 5.61 24.84
CA LYS A 253 -3.66 6.99 24.74
C LYS A 253 -2.64 7.96 25.33
N LYS A 254 -2.44 9.10 24.68
CA LYS A 254 -1.76 10.24 25.28
C LYS A 254 -2.75 10.99 26.17
N VAL A 255 -2.38 11.22 27.42
CA VAL A 255 -3.20 11.95 28.41
C VAL A 255 -2.38 13.09 29.00
N ILE A 256 -3.02 14.24 29.20
CA ILE A 256 -2.43 15.39 29.89
C ILE A 256 -2.97 15.44 31.32
N ILE A 257 -2.09 15.53 32.31
CA ILE A 257 -2.43 15.76 33.73
C ILE A 257 -2.02 17.19 34.08
N GLN A 258 -2.83 17.89 34.86
CA GLN A 258 -2.56 19.26 35.34
C GLN A 258 -2.23 19.28 36.83
#